data_AF-A0A3C1F0Q9-F1
#
_entry.id   AF-A0A3C1F0Q9-F1
#
_cell.length_a   1.000
_cell.length_b   1.000
_cell.length_c   1.000
_cell.angle_alpha   90.00
_cell.angle_beta   90.00
_cell.angle_gamma   90.00
#
_symmetry.space_group_name_H-M   'P 1'
#
loop_
_entity.id
_entity.type
_entity.pdbx_description
1 polymer ?
#
loop_
_entity_poly.entity_id
_entity_poly.type
_entity_poly.pdbx_seq_one_letter_code
_entity_poly.pdbx_strand_id
1 'polypeptide(L)'
;MVRRIVRRTLGLPSSPVSRRTKLSPQLRVRVFEHDSFKCQSCDNLSALTIDHITPVSKGGSDEPENLQTLCMPCNRAKGVS
;
A
#
# COMPACT_ATOMS: atom_id res chain seq x y z
N MET A 1 24.61 6.91 -43.07
CA MET A 1 23.51 5.92 -43.04
C MET A 1 24.00 4.80 -42.12
N VAL A 2 23.67 4.71 -40.84
CA VAL A 2 22.36 4.70 -40.17
C VAL A 2 22.59 5.16 -38.71
N ARG A 3 21.83 6.14 -38.21
CA ARG A 3 21.90 6.58 -36.81
C ARG A 3 21.25 5.52 -35.93
N ARG A 4 22.02 4.89 -35.03
CA ARG A 4 21.53 3.90 -34.06
C ARG A 4 20.73 4.64 -32.98
N ILE A 5 19.42 4.69 -33.15
CA ILE A 5 18.48 5.21 -32.16
C ILE A 5 18.41 4.18 -31.03
N VAL A 6 19.21 4.37 -29.97
CA VAL A 6 18.95 3.70 -28.70
C VAL A 6 17.69 4.32 -28.11
N ARG A 7 16.58 3.58 -28.17
CA ARG A 7 15.32 3.92 -27.53
C ARG A 7 15.57 3.93 -26.02
N ARG A 8 15.81 5.12 -25.48
CA ARG A 8 15.91 5.40 -24.05
C ARG A 8 14.54 5.05 -23.44
N THR A 9 14.44 3.93 -22.75
CA THR A 9 13.26 3.57 -21.98
C THR A 9 12.96 4.72 -21.03
N LEU A 10 11.78 5.32 -21.20
CA LEU A 10 11.25 6.34 -20.30
C LEU A 10 11.08 5.67 -18.94
N GLY A 11 11.98 5.96 -18.01
CA GLY A 11 11.76 5.66 -16.60
C GLY A 11 10.52 6.44 -16.16
N LEU A 12 9.42 5.72 -15.92
CA LEU A 12 8.25 6.29 -15.27
C LEU A 12 8.70 6.83 -13.91
N PRO A 13 8.47 8.12 -13.62
CA PRO A 13 8.89 8.70 -12.36
C PRO A 13 8.16 7.97 -11.22
N SER A 14 8.95 7.44 -10.29
CA SER A 14 8.47 6.93 -8.99
C SER A 14 7.56 7.98 -8.37
N SER A 15 6.32 7.58 -8.11
CA SER A 15 5.19 8.40 -7.66
C SER A 15 5.60 9.44 -6.60
N PRO A 16 5.09 10.67 -6.67
CA PRO A 16 5.40 11.72 -5.70
C PRO A 16 5.01 11.21 -4.30
N VAL A 17 5.90 11.39 -3.33
CA VAL A 17 5.72 11.07 -1.91
C VAL A 17 4.28 11.38 -1.51
N SER A 18 3.46 10.34 -1.35
CA SER A 18 2.01 10.49 -1.22
C SER A 18 1.73 11.29 0.04
N ARG A 19 1.28 12.54 -0.13
CA ARG A 19 0.57 13.24 0.94
C ARG A 19 -0.55 12.30 1.35
N ARG A 20 -0.62 11.91 2.64
CA ARG A 20 -1.64 10.98 3.17
C ARG A 20 -3.02 11.38 2.69
N THR A 21 -3.44 10.81 1.57
CA THR A 21 -4.75 11.04 0.98
C THR A 21 -5.63 9.93 1.51
N LYS A 22 -6.88 10.24 1.84
CA LYS A 22 -7.80 9.19 2.27
C LYS A 22 -7.96 8.18 1.14
N LEU A 23 -7.71 6.90 1.44
CA LEU A 23 -8.00 5.80 0.52
C LEU A 23 -9.47 5.86 0.09
N SER A 24 -9.73 5.62 -1.19
CA SER A 24 -11.11 5.60 -1.71
C SER A 24 -11.92 4.49 -1.04
N PRO A 25 -13.23 4.66 -0.84
CA PRO A 25 -14.08 3.62 -0.26
C PRO A 25 -13.97 2.28 -1.00
N GLN A 26 -13.88 2.32 -2.34
CA GLN A 26 -13.77 1.13 -3.17
C GLN A 26 -12.44 0.39 -2.94
N LEU A 27 -11.34 1.13 -2.83
CA LEU A 27 -10.04 0.53 -2.54
C LEU A 27 -10.04 -0.12 -1.15
N ARG A 28 -10.67 0.54 -0.17
CA ARG A 28 -10.79 -0.03 1.19
C ARG A 28 -11.53 -1.36 1.20
N VAL A 29 -12.64 -1.45 0.49
CA VAL A 29 -13.41 -2.70 0.36
C VAL A 29 -12.56 -3.80 -0.28
N ARG A 30 -11.86 -3.48 -1.39
CA ARG A 30 -10.99 -4.44 -2.08
C ARG A 30 -9.89 -5.01 -1.19
N VAL A 31 -9.24 -4.16 -0.38
CA VAL A 31 -8.19 -4.61 0.56
C VAL A 31 -8.79 -5.55 1.61
N PHE A 32 -9.95 -5.22 2.17
CA PHE A 32 -10.61 -6.11 3.13
C PHE A 32 -11.04 -7.44 2.50
N GLU A 33 -11.57 -7.43 1.27
CA GLU A 33 -11.96 -8.64 0.55
C GLU A 33 -10.75 -9.54 0.25
N HIS A 34 -9.66 -8.96 -0.25
CA HIS A 34 -8.40 -9.67 -0.48
C HIS A 34 -7.91 -10.38 0.78
N ASP A 35 -7.99 -9.69 1.92
CA ASP A 35 -7.55 -10.18 3.22
C ASP A 35 -8.62 -11.02 3.94
N SER A 36 -9.69 -11.41 3.24
CA SER A 36 -10.81 -12.21 3.78
C SER A 36 -11.45 -11.62 5.04
N PHE A 37 -11.43 -10.29 5.18
CA PHE A 37 -11.86 -9.55 6.37
C PHE A 37 -11.18 -10.05 7.65
N LYS A 38 -9.87 -10.34 7.59
CA LYS A 38 -9.08 -10.78 8.74
C LYS A 38 -7.79 -9.99 8.87
N CYS A 39 -7.34 -9.83 10.11
CA CYS A 39 -6.02 -9.30 10.41
C CYS A 39 -4.94 -10.23 9.81
N GLN A 40 -4.13 -9.71 8.90
CA GLN A 40 -3.04 -10.46 8.26
C GLN A 40 -1.89 -10.84 9.21
N SER A 41 -1.91 -10.32 10.44
CA SER A 41 -0.91 -10.64 11.47
C SER A 41 -1.38 -11.66 12.52
N CYS A 42 -2.68 -11.81 12.76
CA CYS A 42 -3.18 -12.63 13.88
C CYS A 42 -4.57 -13.24 13.67
N ASP A 43 -5.14 -13.14 12.46
CA ASP A 43 -6.45 -13.68 12.07
C ASP A 43 -7.67 -13.11 12.82
N ASN A 44 -7.50 -12.12 13.69
CA ASN A 44 -8.61 -11.43 14.34
C ASN A 44 -9.56 -10.81 13.29
N LEU A 45 -10.87 -10.92 13.51
CA LEU A 45 -11.93 -10.44 12.63
C LEU A 45 -12.49 -9.06 13.06
N SER A 46 -12.08 -8.57 14.23
CA SER A 46 -12.66 -7.37 14.85
C SER A 46 -11.71 -6.17 14.82
N ALA A 47 -12.30 -4.97 14.82
CA ALA A 47 -11.58 -3.69 14.85
C ALA A 47 -10.49 -3.59 13.77
N LEU A 48 -10.86 -3.93 12.54
CA LEU A 48 -9.95 -3.95 11.40
C LEU A 48 -9.69 -2.55 10.86
N THR A 49 -8.44 -2.34 10.46
CA THR A 49 -7.93 -1.12 9.85
C THR A 49 -7.08 -1.50 8.64
N ILE A 50 -6.91 -0.55 7.73
CA ILE A 50 -5.98 -0.71 6.61
C ILE A 50 -4.70 0.01 6.98
N ASP A 51 -3.59 -0.69 6.83
CA ASP A 51 -2.23 -0.20 7.10
C ASP A 51 -1.34 -0.41 5.88
N HIS A 52 -0.31 0.42 5.76
CA HIS A 52 0.69 0.28 4.71
C HIS A 52 1.78 -0.71 5.13
N ILE A 53 2.05 -1.73 4.31
CA ILE A 53 3.14 -2.69 4.53
C ILE A 53 4.46 -1.94 4.66
N THR A 54 4.82 -1.19 3.63
CA THR A 54 5.90 -0.19 3.67
C THR A 54 5.32 1.15 4.07
N PRO A 55 5.76 1.76 5.18
CA PRO A 55 5.21 3.05 5.61
C PRO A 55 5.43 4.16 4.60
N VAL A 56 4.48 5.09 4.52
CA VAL A 56 4.56 6.26 3.63
C VAL A 56 5.83 7.09 3.90
N SER A 57 6.28 7.17 5.16
CA SER A 57 7.55 7.80 5.56
C SER A 57 8.78 7.21 4.88
N LYS A 58 8.72 5.94 4.47
CA LYS A 58 9.78 5.20 3.78
C LYS A 58 9.51 5.03 2.28
N GLY A 59 8.56 5.78 1.72
CA GLY A 59 8.22 5.74 0.30
C GLY A 59 7.18 4.69 -0.08
N GLY A 60 6.41 4.16 0.89
CA GLY A 60 5.28 3.30 0.59
C GLY A 60 4.19 3.97 -0.25
N SER A 61 3.65 3.24 -1.22
CA SER A 61 2.57 3.68 -2.10
C SER A 61 1.19 3.36 -1.52
N ASP A 62 0.15 4.00 -2.06
CA ASP A 62 -1.27 3.65 -1.80
C ASP A 62 -1.79 2.55 -2.74
N GLU A 63 -0.88 1.86 -3.44
CA GLU A 63 -1.24 0.74 -4.31
C GLU A 63 -1.70 -0.47 -3.48
N PRO A 64 -2.69 -1.25 -3.95
CA PRO A 64 -3.24 -2.39 -3.21
C PRO A 64 -2.17 -3.36 -2.68
N GLU A 65 -1.08 -3.55 -3.43
CA GLU A 65 0.02 -4.47 -3.08
C GLU A 65 0.82 -4.00 -1.86
N ASN A 66 0.73 -2.71 -1.50
CA ASN A 66 1.36 -2.14 -0.30
C ASN A 66 0.36 -1.91 0.83
N LEU A 67 -0.90 -2.33 0.68
CA LEU A 67 -1.94 -2.21 1.70
C LEU A 67 -2.24 -3.58 2.30
N GLN A 68 -2.52 -3.59 3.60
CA GLN A 68 -2.92 -4.79 4.33
C GLN A 68 -3.95 -4.47 5.41
N THR A 69 -4.73 -5.47 5.80
CA THR A 69 -5.69 -5.42 6.87
C THR A 69 -5.04 -5.83 8.19
N LEU A 70 -5.07 -4.95 9.18
CA LEU A 70 -4.61 -5.24 10.55
C LEU A 70 -5.69 -4.88 11.56
N CYS A 71 -5.86 -5.70 12.59
CA CYS A 71 -6.66 -5.30 13.75
C CYS A 71 -5.95 -4.16 14.51
N MET A 72 -6.73 -3.32 15.20
CA MET A 72 -6.22 -2.17 15.97
C MET A 72 -5.01 -2.51 16.88
N PRO A 73 -4.99 -3.62 17.65
CA PRO A 73 -3.82 -4.01 18.43
C PRO A 73 -2.57 -4.27 17.59
N CYS A 74 -2.68 -5.04 16.51
CA CYS A 74 -1.56 -5.36 15.61
C CYS A 74 -1.05 -4.11 14.88
N ASN A 75 -1.96 -3.27 14.38
CA ASN A 75 -1.59 -2.02 13.72
C ASN A 75 -0.82 -1.11 14.67
N ARG A 76 -1.30 -0.97 15.91
CA ARG A 76 -0.59 -0.20 16.95
C ARG A 76 0.77 -0.79 17.30
N ALA A 77 0.90 -2.12 17.35
CA ALA A 77 2.15 -2.81 17.64
C ALA A 77 3.19 -2.67 16.52
N LYS A 78 2.76 -2.67 15.25
CA LYS A 78 3.64 -2.46 14.09
C LYS A 78 4.32 -1.08 14.13
N GLY A 79 3.60 -0.06 14.59
CA GLY A 79 4.13 1.30 14.73
C GLY A 79 4.35 2.02 13.39
N VAL A 80 4.81 3.26 13.48
CA VAL A 80 5.07 4.14 12.33
C VAL A 80 6.59 4.32 12.16
N SER A 81 7.24 3.44 11.40
CA SER A 81 8.64 3.69 11.00
C SER A 81 8.85 3.49 9.52
#